data_AF-A0A7J4NYZ0-F1
#
_entry.id   AF-A0A7J4NYZ0-F1
#
_cell.length_a   1.000
_cell.length_b   1.000
_cell.length_c   1.000
_cell.angle_alpha   90.00
_cell.angle_beta   90.00
_cell.angle_gamma   90.00
#
_symmetry.space_group_name_H-M   'P 1'
#
loop_
_entity.id
_entity.type
_entity.pdbx_description
1 polymer ?
#
loop_
_entity_poly.entity_id
_entity_poly.type
_entity_poly.pdbx_seq_one_letter_code
_entity_poly.pdbx_strand_id
1 'polypeptide(L)'
;LLTISAVAFYPLVNSYSGLQSETTATMSIADETWKLWSDSGGTVVCDYPMMNYRLISRWELPEKSLIGNHYAPHHYGISEPLESVKWLANHRVTIWVRYGDDAEAVYSAVNRVSPRLLVKVYENSGIKVYVVDPEELASILG
;
A
#
# COMPACT_ATOMS: atom_id res chain seq x y z
N LEU A 1 -15.45 -34.73 28.57
CA LEU A 1 -14.42 -33.73 28.92
C LEU A 1 -13.47 -33.43 27.75
N LEU A 2 -12.91 -34.43 27.05
CA LEU A 2 -12.07 -34.21 25.86
C LEU A 2 -12.78 -33.55 24.66
N THR A 3 -14.06 -33.83 24.44
CA THR A 3 -14.83 -33.24 23.33
C THR A 3 -15.16 -31.75 23.52
N ILE A 4 -15.34 -31.30 24.77
CA ILE A 4 -15.62 -29.89 25.08
C ILE A 4 -14.36 -29.04 24.86
N SER A 5 -13.17 -29.58 25.16
CA SER A 5 -11.90 -28.91 24.87
C SER A 5 -11.68 -28.71 23.37
N ALA A 6 -11.90 -29.75 22.54
CA ALA A 6 -11.70 -29.63 21.08
C ALA A 6 -12.60 -28.56 20.42
N VAL A 7 -13.85 -28.43 20.88
CA VAL A 7 -14.80 -27.41 20.39
C VAL A 7 -14.39 -26.00 20.82
N ALA A 8 -13.84 -25.82 22.01
CA ALA A 8 -13.34 -24.53 22.49
C ALA A 8 -12.05 -24.07 21.77
N PHE A 9 -11.23 -25.02 21.30
CA PHE A 9 -10.02 -24.71 20.53
C PHE A 9 -10.28 -24.45 19.04
N TYR A 10 -11.39 -24.93 18.48
CA TYR A 10 -11.70 -24.75 17.05
C TYR A 10 -11.78 -23.28 16.61
N PRO A 11 -12.45 -22.36 17.34
CA PRO A 11 -12.42 -20.93 17.03
C PRO A 11 -11.00 -20.35 17.09
N LEU A 12 -10.20 -20.74 18.09
CA LEU A 12 -8.83 -20.27 18.26
C LEU A 12 -7.93 -20.71 17.10
N VAL A 13 -8.03 -21.98 16.68
CA VAL A 13 -7.27 -22.53 15.54
C VAL A 13 -7.65 -21.81 14.25
N ASN A 14 -8.95 -21.57 14.02
CA ASN A 14 -9.40 -20.85 12.83
C ASN A 14 -8.91 -19.39 12.83
N SER A 15 -9.07 -18.66 13.94
CA SER A 15 -8.56 -17.29 14.06
C SER A 15 -7.04 -17.22 13.85
N TYR A 16 -6.29 -18.18 14.41
CA TYR A 16 -4.84 -18.24 14.24
C TYR A 16 -4.44 -18.56 12.79
N SER A 17 -5.12 -19.50 12.14
CA SER A 17 -4.89 -19.80 10.71
C SER A 17 -5.21 -18.60 9.80
N GLY A 18 -6.26 -17.84 10.12
CA GLY A 18 -6.60 -16.60 9.44
C GLY A 18 -5.46 -15.58 9.55
N LEU A 19 -4.96 -15.36 10.77
CA LEU A 19 -3.85 -14.45 11.02
C LEU A 19 -2.56 -14.87 10.29
N GLN A 20 -2.25 -16.18 10.27
CA GLN A 20 -1.10 -16.70 9.54
C GLN A 20 -1.25 -16.50 8.02
N SER A 21 -2.45 -16.73 7.48
CA SER A 21 -2.74 -16.52 6.07
C SER A 21 -2.59 -15.04 5.69
N GLU A 22 -3.11 -14.11 6.49
CA GLU A 22 -2.95 -12.67 6.28
C GLU A 22 -1.49 -12.22 6.36
N THR A 23 -0.74 -12.77 7.32
CA THR A 23 0.70 -12.50 7.43
C THR A 23 1.46 -12.98 6.20
N THR A 24 1.15 -14.18 5.70
CA THR A 24 1.80 -14.73 4.51
C THR A 24 1.46 -13.92 3.27
N ALA A 25 0.19 -13.52 3.11
CA ALA A 25 -0.24 -12.69 2.00
C ALA A 25 0.46 -11.31 2.00
N THR A 26 0.52 -10.64 3.15
CA THR A 26 1.18 -9.33 3.30
C THR A 26 2.67 -9.41 3.03
N MET A 27 3.37 -10.46 3.48
CA MET A 27 4.77 -10.70 3.14
C MET A 27 4.97 -10.91 1.64
N SER A 28 4.09 -11.68 0.99
CA SER A 28 4.12 -11.89 -0.46
C SER A 28 3.92 -10.59 -1.23
N ILE A 29 2.95 -9.76 -0.82
CA ILE A 29 2.72 -8.45 -1.42
C ILE A 29 3.95 -7.53 -1.24
N ALA A 30 4.59 -7.56 -0.07
CA ALA A 30 5.82 -6.81 0.16
C ALA A 30 6.97 -7.28 -0.75
N ASP A 31 7.10 -8.58 -0.97
CA ASP A 31 8.11 -9.14 -1.88
C ASP A 31 7.84 -8.71 -3.34
N GLU A 32 6.59 -8.70 -3.81
CA GLU A 32 6.23 -8.17 -5.14
C GLU A 32 6.42 -6.65 -5.24
N THR A 33 6.06 -5.91 -4.19
CA THR A 33 6.27 -4.45 -4.09
C THR A 33 7.76 -4.12 -4.23
N TRP A 34 8.63 -4.88 -3.57
CA TRP A 34 10.07 -4.68 -3.69
C TRP A 34 10.59 -4.93 -5.11
N LYS A 35 10.15 -6.00 -5.79
CA LYS A 35 10.58 -6.29 -7.18
C LYS A 35 10.23 -5.14 -8.13
N LEU A 36 9.05 -4.56 -7.98
CA LEU A 36 8.61 -3.41 -8.77
C LEU A 36 9.45 -2.16 -8.44
N TRP A 37 9.83 -2.00 -7.17
CA TRP A 37 10.59 -0.84 -6.71
C TRP A 37 12.07 -0.94 -7.09
N SER A 38 12.67 -2.14 -7.09
CA SER A 38 14.10 -2.32 -7.36
C SER A 38 14.52 -1.81 -8.74
N ASP A 39 13.59 -1.84 -9.70
CA ASP A 39 13.84 -1.39 -11.07
C ASP A 39 13.60 0.12 -11.26
N SER A 40 12.70 0.71 -10.45
CA SER A 40 12.23 2.10 -10.62
C SER A 40 12.79 3.08 -9.59
N GLY A 41 13.17 2.61 -8.40
CA GLY A 41 13.54 3.42 -7.25
C GLY A 41 12.38 4.29 -6.75
N GLY A 42 12.70 5.44 -6.13
CA GLY A 42 11.70 6.40 -5.64
C GLY A 42 11.13 6.05 -4.27
N THR A 43 9.86 6.36 -4.07
CA THR A 43 9.16 6.21 -2.78
C THR A 43 7.98 5.25 -2.89
N VAL A 44 7.88 4.35 -1.92
CA VAL A 44 6.73 3.47 -1.68
C VAL A 44 5.83 4.12 -0.64
N VAL A 45 4.54 4.27 -0.96
CA VAL A 45 3.53 4.65 0.03
C VAL A 45 2.89 3.37 0.58
N CYS A 46 2.97 3.14 1.90
CA CYS A 46 2.40 1.96 2.55
C CYS A 46 2.12 2.19 4.04
N ASP A 47 0.86 1.97 4.44
CA ASP A 47 0.43 2.04 5.86
C ASP A 47 0.38 0.69 6.56
N TYR A 48 0.74 -0.39 5.87
CA TYR A 48 0.63 -1.74 6.42
C TYR A 48 1.92 -2.09 7.19
N PRO A 49 1.94 -2.12 8.54
CA PRO A 49 3.19 -2.20 9.28
C PRO A 49 3.99 -3.47 8.98
N MET A 50 3.31 -4.61 8.79
CA MET A 50 3.97 -5.87 8.43
C MET A 50 4.70 -5.80 7.09
N MET A 51 4.14 -5.09 6.10
CA MET A 51 4.81 -4.86 4.83
C MET A 51 6.02 -3.95 5.02
N ASN A 52 5.87 -2.87 5.79
CA ASN A 52 6.95 -1.93 6.09
C ASN A 52 8.14 -2.63 6.76
N TYR A 53 7.88 -3.49 7.76
CA TYR A 53 8.92 -4.30 8.39
C TYR A 53 9.61 -5.22 7.39
N ARG A 54 8.84 -5.89 6.52
CA ARG A 54 9.41 -6.80 5.51
C ARG A 54 10.28 -6.04 4.49
N LEU A 55 9.80 -4.92 3.97
CA LEU A 55 10.52 -4.07 3.01
C LEU A 55 11.83 -3.54 3.58
N ILE A 56 11.82 -3.04 4.82
CA ILE A 56 13.03 -2.49 5.44
C ILE A 56 13.98 -3.61 5.87
N SER A 57 13.51 -4.62 6.61
CA SER A 57 14.40 -5.60 7.26
C SER A 57 14.92 -6.68 6.33
N ARG A 58 14.12 -7.13 5.35
CA ARG A 58 14.56 -8.18 4.42
C ARG A 58 15.24 -7.59 3.20
N TRP A 59 14.58 -6.59 2.62
CA TRP A 59 14.92 -6.08 1.30
C TRP A 59 15.73 -4.79 1.36
N GLU A 60 16.03 -4.32 2.56
CA GLU A 60 16.87 -3.14 2.82
C GLU A 60 16.36 -1.90 2.07
N LEU A 61 15.04 -1.79 1.90
CA LEU A 61 14.42 -0.59 1.36
C LEU A 61 14.85 0.59 2.25
N PRO A 62 15.46 1.65 1.70
CA PRO A 62 15.86 2.80 2.50
C PRO A 62 14.64 3.38 3.21
N GLU A 63 14.75 3.65 4.52
CA GLU A 63 13.62 4.17 5.31
C GLU A 63 13.06 5.47 4.71
N LYS A 64 13.92 6.31 4.12
CA LYS A 64 13.54 7.54 3.42
C LYS A 64 12.71 7.33 2.13
N SER A 65 12.68 6.11 1.62
CA SER A 65 11.91 5.68 0.45
C SER A 65 10.57 5.07 0.84
N LEU A 66 10.15 5.21 2.10
CA LEU A 66 8.88 4.73 2.61
C LEU A 66 8.10 5.87 3.28
N ILE A 67 6.82 6.00 2.94
CA ILE A 67 5.93 7.00 3.53
C ILE A 67 4.54 6.40 3.75
N GLY A 68 3.77 6.90 4.72
CA GLY A 68 2.38 6.49 4.93
C GLY A 68 1.37 7.38 4.19
N ASN A 69 0.15 6.89 3.93
CA ASN A 69 -0.94 7.70 3.38
C ASN A 69 -1.38 8.80 4.35
N HIS A 70 -1.14 8.67 5.65
CA HIS A 70 -1.48 9.71 6.63
C HIS A 70 -0.71 11.02 6.39
N TYR A 71 0.36 11.00 5.58
CA TYR A 71 1.07 12.20 5.14
C TYR A 71 0.49 12.82 3.85
N ALA A 72 -0.55 12.23 3.28
CA ALA A 72 -1.20 12.76 2.09
C ALA A 72 -2.01 14.04 2.40
N PRO A 73 -2.20 14.95 1.42
CA PRO A 73 -2.80 16.27 1.65
C PRO A 73 -4.17 16.25 2.34
N HIS A 74 -4.98 15.22 2.07
CA HIS A 74 -6.32 15.09 2.62
C HIS A 74 -6.34 15.11 4.17
N HIS A 75 -5.35 14.49 4.80
CA HIS A 75 -5.26 14.44 6.28
C HIS A 75 -4.89 15.80 6.90
N TYR A 76 -4.54 16.79 6.08
CA TYR A 76 -4.24 18.16 6.48
C TYR A 76 -5.30 19.16 6.01
N GLY A 77 -6.49 18.68 5.64
CA GLY A 77 -7.62 19.53 5.23
C GLY A 77 -7.52 20.08 3.81
N ILE A 78 -6.61 19.54 2.99
CA ILE A 78 -6.47 19.92 1.57
C ILE A 78 -7.37 19.00 0.74
N SER A 79 -8.41 19.58 0.12
CA SER A 79 -9.42 18.84 -0.64
C SER A 79 -9.19 18.81 -2.14
N GLU A 80 -8.28 19.64 -2.63
CA GLU A 80 -8.07 19.89 -4.06
C GLU A 80 -7.42 18.65 -4.70
N PRO A 81 -8.08 17.98 -5.66
CA PRO A 81 -7.58 16.72 -6.22
C PRO A 81 -6.17 16.80 -6.83
N LEU A 82 -5.84 17.94 -7.43
CA LEU A 82 -4.52 18.18 -8.02
C LEU A 82 -3.40 18.20 -6.98
N GLU A 83 -3.68 18.59 -5.73
CA GLU A 83 -2.67 18.58 -4.66
C GLU A 83 -2.24 17.16 -4.30
N SER A 84 -3.12 16.16 -4.39
CA SER A 84 -2.74 14.76 -4.24
C SER A 84 -1.78 14.30 -5.34
N VAL A 85 -1.99 14.76 -6.58
CA VAL A 85 -1.08 14.45 -7.70
C VAL A 85 0.28 15.13 -7.52
N LYS A 86 0.29 16.42 -7.14
CA LYS A 86 1.53 17.14 -6.80
C LYS A 86 2.26 16.48 -5.65
N TRP A 87 1.54 15.98 -4.64
CA TRP A 87 2.14 15.27 -3.52
C TRP A 87 2.86 14.00 -3.96
N LEU A 88 2.28 13.20 -4.87
CA LEU A 88 2.94 12.04 -5.48
C LEU A 88 4.26 12.45 -6.16
N ALA A 89 4.23 13.53 -6.95
CA ALA A 89 5.42 14.04 -7.65
C ALA A 89 6.50 14.56 -6.68
N ASN A 90 6.11 15.39 -5.70
CA ASN A 90 7.03 16.00 -4.74
C ASN A 90 7.75 14.96 -3.88
N HIS A 91 7.08 13.85 -3.56
CA HIS A 91 7.66 12.74 -2.81
C HIS A 91 8.27 11.65 -3.70
N ARG A 92 8.28 11.85 -5.03
CA ARG A 92 8.79 10.88 -6.01
C ARG A 92 8.18 9.49 -5.81
N VAL A 93 6.87 9.44 -5.58
CA VAL A 93 6.14 8.19 -5.37
C VAL A 93 6.12 7.41 -6.68
N THR A 94 6.61 6.17 -6.62
CA THR A 94 6.64 5.23 -7.74
C THR A 94 5.70 4.05 -7.51
N ILE A 95 5.51 3.68 -6.25
CA ILE A 95 4.58 2.62 -5.84
C ILE A 95 3.66 3.12 -4.74
N TRP A 96 2.37 2.81 -4.89
CA TRP A 96 1.34 3.17 -3.95
C TRP A 96 0.56 1.91 -3.52
N VAL A 97 0.66 1.55 -2.24
CA VAL A 97 -0.06 0.42 -1.65
C VAL A 97 -1.34 0.94 -1.00
N ARG A 98 -2.48 0.55 -1.57
CA ARG A 98 -3.81 0.87 -1.06
C ARG A 98 -4.31 -0.22 -0.12
N TYR A 99 -4.57 0.17 1.11
CA TYR A 99 -5.23 -0.65 2.11
C TYR A 99 -6.08 0.22 3.04
N GLY A 100 -7.26 -0.29 3.39
CA GLY A 100 -8.17 0.40 4.31
C GLY A 100 -8.78 1.69 3.75
N ASP A 101 -9.55 2.36 4.61
CA ASP A 101 -10.32 3.55 4.25
C ASP A 101 -9.45 4.81 4.15
N ASP A 102 -8.33 4.87 4.88
CA ASP A 102 -7.42 6.02 4.87
C ASP A 102 -6.83 6.28 3.46
N ALA A 103 -6.60 5.22 2.69
CA ALA A 103 -6.11 5.31 1.33
C ALA A 103 -7.21 5.74 0.32
N GLU A 104 -8.50 5.68 0.69
CA GLU A 104 -9.61 5.94 -0.24
C GLU A 104 -9.68 7.39 -0.69
N ALA A 105 -9.44 8.34 0.23
CA ALA A 105 -9.51 9.75 -0.10
C ALA A 105 -8.43 10.14 -1.12
N VAL A 106 -7.20 9.63 -0.94
CA VAL A 106 -6.09 9.83 -1.87
C VAL A 106 -6.40 9.19 -3.21
N TYR A 107 -6.86 7.94 -3.22
CA TYR A 107 -7.26 7.23 -4.45
C TYR A 107 -8.32 8.00 -5.22
N SER A 108 -9.40 8.39 -4.54
CA SER A 108 -10.52 9.13 -5.14
C SER A 108 -10.08 10.48 -5.69
N ALA A 109 -9.23 11.21 -4.98
CA ALA A 109 -8.67 12.48 -5.44
C ALA A 109 -7.82 12.29 -6.71
N VAL A 110 -6.86 11.36 -6.67
CA VAL A 110 -5.98 11.09 -7.82
C VAL A 110 -6.78 10.62 -9.03
N ASN A 111 -7.71 9.68 -8.82
CA ASN A 111 -8.52 9.10 -9.88
C ASN A 111 -9.52 10.10 -10.52
N ARG A 112 -9.87 11.18 -9.81
CA ARG A 112 -10.63 12.31 -10.39
C ARG A 112 -9.80 13.16 -11.34
N VAL A 113 -8.49 13.30 -11.09
CA VAL A 113 -7.58 14.05 -11.96
C VAL A 113 -7.23 13.20 -13.17
N SER A 114 -6.77 11.97 -12.95
CA SER A 114 -6.59 10.98 -14.01
C SER A 114 -6.76 9.56 -13.47
N PRO A 115 -7.68 8.77 -14.04
CA PRO A 115 -7.80 7.36 -13.69
C PRO A 115 -6.66 6.50 -14.22
N ARG A 116 -5.79 7.04 -15.08
CA ARG A 116 -4.64 6.32 -15.65
C ARG A 116 -3.37 6.48 -14.82
N LEU A 117 -3.32 7.48 -13.93
CA LEU A 117 -2.11 7.78 -13.16
C LEU A 117 -1.69 6.63 -12.23
N LEU A 118 -2.65 5.90 -11.67
CA LEU A 118 -2.41 4.76 -10.79
C LEU A 118 -2.71 3.45 -11.53
N VAL A 119 -1.67 2.80 -12.03
CA VAL A 119 -1.78 1.54 -12.74
C VAL A 119 -1.73 0.39 -11.74
N LYS A 120 -2.85 -0.29 -11.51
CA LYS A 120 -2.90 -1.45 -10.62
C LYS A 120 -2.10 -2.61 -11.23
N VAL A 121 -1.10 -3.09 -10.51
CA VAL A 121 -0.21 -4.17 -10.97
C VAL A 121 -0.35 -5.45 -10.14
N TYR A 122 -0.84 -5.34 -8.90
CA TYR A 122 -1.03 -6.49 -8.02
C TYR A 122 -2.22 -6.30 -7.08
N GLU A 123 -2.89 -7.38 -6.73
CA GLU A 123 -3.97 -7.40 -5.74
C GLU A 123 -4.01 -8.75 -5.04
N ASN A 124 -4.01 -8.74 -3.70
CA ASN A 124 -4.20 -9.93 -2.88
C ASN A 124 -4.77 -9.53 -1.50
N SER A 125 -5.67 -10.34 -0.94
CA SER A 125 -6.27 -10.10 0.38
C SER A 125 -6.81 -8.67 0.59
N GLY A 126 -7.37 -8.05 -0.47
CA GLY A 126 -7.92 -6.69 -0.43
C GLY A 126 -6.88 -5.56 -0.48
N ILE A 127 -5.58 -5.88 -0.41
CA ILE A 127 -4.48 -4.94 -0.59
C ILE A 127 -4.21 -4.82 -2.09
N LYS A 128 -4.15 -3.58 -2.59
CA LYS A 128 -3.90 -3.28 -4.01
C LYS A 128 -2.59 -2.52 -4.14
N VAL A 129 -1.74 -2.93 -5.08
CA VAL A 129 -0.48 -2.25 -5.39
C VAL A 129 -0.62 -1.56 -6.73
N TYR A 130 -0.32 -0.28 -6.74
CA TYR A 130 -0.35 0.57 -7.93
C TYR A 130 1.06 1.07 -8.23
N VAL A 131 1.41 1.12 -9.50
CA VAL A 131 2.56 1.88 -10.00
C VAL A 131 2.04 3.27 -10.43
N VAL A 132 2.80 4.31 -10.09
CA VAL A 132 2.51 5.67 -10.57
C VAL A 132 3.08 5.81 -11.98
N ASP A 133 2.22 6.08 -12.96
CA ASP A 133 2.63 6.30 -14.35
C ASP A 133 3.39 7.63 -14.48
N PRO A 134 4.70 7.63 -14.78
CA PRO A 134 5.49 8.85 -14.85
C PRO A 134 5.14 9.73 -16.05
N GLU A 135 4.67 9.15 -17.16
CA GLU A 135 4.28 9.90 -18.36
C GLU A 135 2.96 10.63 -18.12
N GLU A 136 2.00 9.94 -17.50
CA GLU A 136 0.73 10.55 -17.11
C GLU A 136 0.95 11.62 -16.03
N LEU A 137 1.85 11.38 -15.07
CA LEU A 137 2.20 12.35 -14.03
C LEU A 137 2.76 13.64 -14.63
N ALA A 138 3.69 13.52 -15.58
CA ALA A 138 4.25 14.67 -16.30
C ALA A 138 3.17 15.40 -17.12
N SER A 139 2.32 14.67 -17.85
CA SER A 139 1.22 15.23 -18.64
C SER A 139 0.26 16.08 -17.81
N ILE A 140 -0.05 15.65 -16.57
CA ILE A 140 -0.93 16.40 -15.66
C ILE A 140 -0.27 17.68 -15.13
N LEU A 141 1.04 17.65 -14.85
CA LEU A 141 1.76 18.72 -14.16
C LEU A 141 2.40 19.76 -15.10
N GLY A 142 2.53 19.45 -16.39
CA GLY A 142 3.14 20.33 -17.41
C GLY A 142 4.66 20.26 -17.43
#